data_AF-A0A2E8XKZ9-F1
#
_entry.id   AF-A0A2E8XKZ9-F1
#
_cell.length_a   1.000
_cell.length_b   1.000
_cell.length_c   1.000
_cell.angle_alpha   90.00
_cell.angle_beta   90.00
_cell.angle_gamma   90.00
#
_symmetry.space_group_name_H-M   'P 1'
#
loop_
_entity.id
_entity.type
_entity.pdbx_description
1 polymer ?
#
loop_
_entity_poly.entity_id
_entity_poly.type
_entity_poly.pdbx_seq_one_letter_code
_entity_poly.pdbx_strand_id
1 'polypeptide(L)'
;MNIDLNLFSKKFLIRSLLLLVASLNSVMLLEAQTDSVIGSRPNVIYILADDLGIGDIEPFGQRYIKTPNLNRIMNEGMRLLQHYAGNTVCAPSRASLMTGLHSGHAQIR
;
A
#
# COMPACT_ATOMS: atom_id res chain seq x y z
N MET A 1 -11.41 -44.21 -49.03
CA MET A 1 -11.54 -43.54 -47.73
C MET A 1 -11.22 -42.07 -47.94
N ASN A 2 -12.17 -41.29 -48.47
CA ASN A 2 -11.95 -39.88 -48.79
C ASN A 2 -12.17 -39.08 -47.51
N ILE A 3 -11.07 -38.68 -46.88
CA ILE A 3 -11.09 -37.75 -45.76
C ILE A 3 -11.44 -36.38 -46.35
N ASP A 4 -12.60 -35.83 -45.99
CA ASP A 4 -13.02 -34.49 -46.42
C ASP A 4 -12.06 -33.43 -45.87
N LEU A 5 -11.00 -33.12 -46.61
CA LEU A 5 -10.01 -32.07 -46.29
C LEU A 5 -10.68 -30.71 -46.06
N ASN A 6 -11.82 -30.46 -46.71
CA ASN A 6 -12.63 -29.25 -46.50
C ASN A 6 -13.25 -29.18 -45.10
N LEU A 7 -13.64 -30.31 -44.51
CA LEU A 7 -14.19 -30.37 -43.16
C LEU A 7 -13.09 -30.15 -42.12
N PHE A 8 -11.88 -30.66 -42.36
CA PHE A 8 -10.72 -30.48 -41.50
C PHE A 8 -10.24 -29.02 -41.50
N SER A 9 -10.13 -28.39 -42.67
CA SER A 9 -9.77 -26.97 -42.81
C SER A 9 -10.78 -26.03 -42.14
N LYS A 10 -12.09 -26.27 -42.32
CA LYS A 10 -13.15 -25.49 -41.64
C LYS A 10 -13.10 -25.62 -40.12
N LYS A 11 -12.87 -26.83 -39.58
CA LYS A 11 -12.73 -27.05 -38.12
C LYS A 11 -11.49 -26.38 -37.54
N PHE A 12 -10.39 -26.36 -38.29
CA PHE A 12 -9.16 -25.66 -37.92
C PHE A 12 -9.36 -24.14 -37.91
N LEU A 13 -10.04 -23.60 -38.93
CA LEU A 13 -10.36 -22.18 -39.03
C LEU A 13 -11.28 -21.70 -37.89
N ILE A 14 -12.32 -22.48 -37.56
CA ILE A 14 -13.25 -22.18 -36.46
C ILE A 14 -12.54 -22.20 -35.11
N ARG A 15 -11.64 -23.16 -34.87
CA ARG A 15 -10.86 -23.24 -33.62
C ARG A 15 -9.88 -22.09 -33.49
N SER A 16 -9.20 -21.71 -34.58
CA SER A 16 -8.31 -20.55 -34.61
C SER A 16 -9.07 -19.25 -34.31
N LEU A 17 -10.27 -19.08 -34.90
CA LEU A 17 -11.12 -17.92 -34.65
C LEU A 17 -11.63 -17.87 -33.19
N LEU A 18 -12.02 -19.01 -32.62
CA LEU A 18 -12.44 -19.09 -31.20
C LEU A 18 -11.29 -18.75 -30.24
N LEU A 19 -10.06 -19.21 -30.52
CA LEU A 19 -8.89 -18.89 -29.72
C LEU A 19 -8.53 -17.39 -29.82
N LEU A 20 -8.66 -16.79 -31.01
CA LEU A 20 -8.45 -15.37 -31.21
C LEU A 20 -9.47 -14.54 -30.41
N VAL A 21 -10.75 -14.88 -30.48
CA VAL A 21 -11.81 -14.20 -29.71
C VAL A 21 -11.57 -14.35 -28.20
N ALA A 22 -11.17 -15.52 -27.72
CA ALA A 22 -10.84 -15.72 -26.31
C ALA A 22 -9.65 -14.86 -25.86
N SER A 23 -8.60 -14.76 -26.68
CA SER A 23 -7.45 -13.87 -26.39
C SER A 23 -7.85 -12.39 -26.36
N LEU A 24 -8.73 -11.95 -27.26
CA LEU A 24 -9.21 -10.57 -27.32
C LEU A 24 -10.07 -10.20 -26.10
N ASN A 25 -10.93 -11.12 -25.64
CA ASN A 25 -11.71 -10.93 -24.41
C ASN A 25 -10.79 -10.83 -23.18
N SER A 26 -9.69 -11.59 -23.15
CA SER A 26 -8.73 -11.58 -22.05
C SER A 26 -7.97 -10.25 -21.94
N VAL A 27 -7.67 -9.62 -23.08
CA VAL A 27 -7.03 -8.29 -23.13
C VAL A 27 -7.98 -7.19 -22.64
N MET A 28 -9.26 -7.24 -23.04
CA MET A 28 -10.28 -6.28 -22.60
C MET A 28 -10.55 -6.33 -21.08
N LEU A 29 -10.48 -7.52 -20.47
CA LEU A 29 -10.61 -7.65 -19.01
C LEU A 29 -9.44 -7.05 -18.23
N LEU A 30 -8.24 -6.99 -18.82
CA LEU A 30 -7.06 -6.42 -18.18
C LEU A 30 -7.12 -4.90 -18.08
N GLU A 31 -7.70 -4.23 -19.08
CA GLU A 31 -7.86 -2.76 -19.09
C GLU A 31 -8.96 -2.27 -18.14
N ALA A 32 -10.01 -3.07 -17.92
CA ALA A 32 -11.12 -2.70 -17.03
C ALA A 32 -10.74 -2.64 -15.53
N GLN A 33 -9.57 -3.17 -15.15
CA GLN A 33 -9.15 -3.24 -13.74
C GLN A 33 -8.31 -2.05 -13.27
N THR A 34 -7.84 -1.18 -14.17
CA THR A 34 -7.02 -0.02 -13.83
C THR A 34 -7.82 1.24 -13.44
N ASP A 35 -9.14 1.29 -13.72
CA ASP A 35 -9.95 2.50 -13.57
C ASP A 35 -10.66 2.66 -12.21
N SER A 36 -10.41 1.79 -11.23
CA SER A 36 -11.06 1.88 -9.90
C SER A 36 -10.18 2.42 -8.77
N VAL A 37 -8.96 2.90 -9.06
CA VAL A 37 -8.07 3.53 -8.06
C VAL A 37 -7.86 5.04 -8.35
N ILE A 38 -8.79 5.67 -9.06
CA ILE A 38 -8.81 7.12 -9.24
C ILE A 38 -10.13 7.63 -8.66
N GLY A 39 -10.13 8.09 -7.40
CA GLY A 39 -11.37 8.58 -6.80
C GLY A 39 -11.30 9.41 -5.52
N SER A 40 -10.28 9.28 -4.68
CA SER A 40 -10.12 10.20 -3.53
C SER A 40 -8.67 10.30 -3.12
N ARG A 41 -8.18 11.53 -2.98
CA ARG A 41 -6.93 11.76 -2.24
C ARG A 41 -7.16 11.21 -0.83
N PRO A 42 -6.31 10.30 -0.32
CA PRO A 42 -6.50 9.79 1.02
C PRO A 42 -6.39 10.94 2.01
N ASN A 43 -7.25 10.91 3.03
CA ASN A 43 -7.08 11.79 4.17
C ASN A 43 -5.88 11.28 4.98
N VAL A 44 -4.94 12.16 5.29
CA VAL A 44 -3.78 11.84 6.12
C VAL A 44 -4.04 12.40 7.51
N ILE A 45 -4.15 11.52 8.51
CA ILE A 45 -4.23 11.89 9.93
C ILE A 45 -2.89 11.56 10.55
N TYR A 46 -2.16 12.58 11.00
CA TYR A 46 -0.89 12.43 11.69
C TYR A 46 -1.08 12.65 13.19
N ILE A 47 -0.90 11.59 13.99
CA ILE A 47 -1.03 11.62 15.45
C ILE A 47 0.38 11.58 16.05
N LEU A 48 0.75 12.63 16.78
CA LEU A 48 2.03 12.75 17.49
C LEU A 48 1.78 12.86 18.99
N ALA A 49 2.44 12.04 19.79
CA ALA A 49 2.49 12.16 21.24
C ALA A 49 3.84 12.76 21.65
N ASP A 50 3.83 13.76 22.52
CA ASP A 50 5.05 14.33 23.12
C ASP A 50 5.54 13.42 24.25
N ASP A 51 6.87 13.31 24.41
CA ASP A 51 7.53 12.50 25.44
C ASP A 51 7.09 11.02 25.55
N LEU A 52 6.71 10.38 24.43
CA LEU A 52 6.34 8.95 24.41
C LEU A 52 7.55 8.06 24.08
N GLY A 53 7.99 7.25 25.05
CA GLY A 53 9.04 6.26 24.88
C GLY A 53 8.55 4.96 24.25
N ILE A 54 9.49 4.20 23.65
CA ILE A 54 9.17 2.90 23.02
C ILE A 54 8.61 1.88 24.02
N GLY A 55 8.94 1.98 25.31
CA GLY A 55 8.46 1.05 26.34
C GLY A 55 7.08 1.37 26.91
N ASP A 56 6.45 2.48 26.50
CA ASP A 56 5.33 3.07 27.23
C ASP A 56 3.94 2.57 26.81
N ILE A 57 3.85 1.81 25.70
CA ILE A 57 2.57 1.31 25.17
C ILE A 57 2.62 -0.19 24.82
N GLU A 58 1.47 -0.87 24.90
CA GLU A 58 1.36 -2.32 24.67
C GLU A 58 1.92 -2.79 23.32
N PRO A 59 1.73 -2.07 22.19
CA PRO A 59 2.30 -2.44 20.90
C PRO A 59 3.82 -2.65 20.86
N PHE A 60 4.54 -2.12 21.85
CA PHE A 60 5.99 -2.20 21.99
C PHE A 60 6.44 -2.91 23.29
N GLY A 61 5.53 -3.59 24.00
CA GLY A 61 5.88 -4.50 25.09
C GLY A 61 5.55 -4.03 26.51
N GLN A 62 4.85 -2.91 26.67
CA GLN A 62 4.30 -2.47 27.95
C GLN A 62 3.28 -3.50 28.49
N ARG A 63 3.28 -3.80 29.81
CA ARG A 63 2.48 -4.86 30.47
C ARG A 63 1.40 -4.41 31.48
N TYR A 64 1.42 -3.15 31.92
CA TYR A 64 0.63 -2.60 33.02
C TYR A 64 -0.48 -1.64 32.56
N ILE A 65 -0.19 -0.72 31.65
CA ILE A 65 -1.06 0.27 31.05
C ILE A 65 -1.66 -0.33 29.78
N LYS A 66 -3.00 -0.41 29.74
CA LYS A 66 -3.71 -0.93 28.59
C LYS A 66 -3.94 0.18 27.55
N THR A 67 -3.60 -0.09 26.30
CA THR A 67 -3.75 0.78 25.13
C THR A 67 -4.51 0.05 24.00
N PRO A 68 -5.77 -0.38 24.22
CA PRO A 68 -6.49 -1.26 23.28
C PRO A 68 -6.70 -0.63 21.89
N ASN A 69 -6.87 0.69 21.83
CA ASN A 69 -7.01 1.40 20.55
C ASN A 69 -5.70 1.38 19.74
N LEU A 70 -4.54 1.48 20.40
CA LEU A 70 -3.24 1.40 19.74
C LEU A 70 -2.93 -0.03 19.27
N ASN A 71 -3.34 -1.05 20.04
CA ASN A 71 -3.26 -2.44 19.59
C ASN A 71 -4.08 -2.69 18.33
N ARG A 72 -5.29 -2.11 18.25
CA ARG A 72 -6.12 -2.21 17.05
C ARG A 72 -5.44 -1.57 15.83
N ILE A 73 -4.92 -0.35 15.97
CA ILE A 73 -4.16 0.34 14.90
C ILE A 73 -2.96 -0.49 14.46
N MET A 74 -2.24 -1.10 15.40
CA MET A 74 -1.10 -1.99 15.10
C MET A 74 -1.54 -3.23 14.31
N ASN A 75 -2.61 -3.91 14.71
CA ASN A 75 -3.08 -5.14 14.08
C ASN A 75 -3.65 -4.92 12.67
N GLU A 76 -4.22 -3.74 12.43
CA GLU A 76 -4.76 -3.33 11.13
C GLU A 76 -3.71 -2.66 10.23
N GLY A 77 -2.50 -2.42 10.75
CA GLY A 77 -1.48 -1.58 10.12
C GLY A 77 -0.08 -2.17 10.16
N MET A 78 0.92 -1.27 10.20
CA MET A 78 2.34 -1.61 10.20
C MET A 78 3.06 -0.93 11.37
N ARG A 79 4.09 -1.59 11.91
CA ARG A 79 4.99 -1.04 12.94
C ARG A 79 6.36 -0.74 12.36
N LEU A 80 6.91 0.40 12.74
CA LEU A 80 8.29 0.79 12.45
C LEU A 80 9.11 0.73 13.75
N LEU A 81 9.84 -0.37 13.97
CA LEU A 81 10.62 -0.59 15.20
C LEU A 81 11.89 0.27 15.27
N GLN A 82 12.30 0.89 14.16
CA GLN A 82 13.51 1.69 14.02
C GLN A 82 13.17 3.09 13.47
N HIS A 83 12.10 3.69 14.00
CA HIS A 83 11.69 5.05 13.66
C HIS A 83 12.24 6.04 14.68
N TYR A 84 13.32 6.72 14.33
CA TYR A 84 13.98 7.70 15.19
C TYR A 84 13.39 9.10 15.01
N ALA A 85 13.22 9.83 16.11
CA ALA A 85 12.90 11.25 16.06
C ALA A 85 14.05 12.04 15.42
N GLY A 86 13.72 13.12 14.70
CA GLY A 86 14.73 13.98 14.05
C GLY A 86 15.65 14.70 15.05
N ASN A 87 15.23 14.81 16.31
CA ASN A 87 16.00 15.33 17.43
C ASN A 87 15.42 14.84 18.76
N THR A 88 16.20 14.90 19.85
CA THR A 88 15.76 14.51 21.21
C THR A 88 15.06 15.64 21.98
N VAL A 89 14.86 16.81 21.36
CA VAL A 89 14.18 17.97 21.98
C VAL A 89 12.95 18.36 21.16
N CYS A 90 11.88 18.82 21.82
CA CYS A 90 10.57 19.04 21.24
C CYS A 90 10.59 19.96 19.99
N ALA A 91 11.15 21.16 20.13
CA ALA A 91 11.19 22.15 19.03
C ALA A 91 11.99 21.68 17.80
N PRO A 92 13.25 21.21 17.94
CA PRO A 92 14.00 20.71 16.78
C PRO A 92 13.44 19.42 16.19
N SER A 93 12.84 18.54 17.00
CA SER A 93 12.20 17.32 16.49
C SER A 93 11.03 17.66 15.57
N ARG A 94 10.17 18.58 16.00
CA ARG A 94 9.05 19.09 15.18
C ARG A 94 9.53 19.87 13.96
N ALA A 95 10.59 20.67 14.09
CA ALA A 95 11.17 21.38 12.96
C ALA A 95 11.65 20.40 11.88
N SER A 96 12.35 19.33 12.27
CA SER A 96 12.78 18.28 11.34
C SER A 96 11.61 17.54 10.69
N LEU A 97 10.56 17.22 11.46
CA LEU A 97 9.37 16.57 10.93
C LEU A 97 8.62 17.46 9.90
N MET A 98 8.41 18.74 10.21
CA MET A 98 7.61 19.65 9.37
C MET A 98 8.34 20.09 8.11
N THR A 99 9.67 20.19 8.17
CA THR A 99 10.49 20.67 7.04
C THR A 99 11.08 19.54 6.21
N GLY A 100 11.16 18.33 6.74
CA GLY A 100 11.91 17.22 6.14
C GLY A 100 13.43 17.41 6.18
N LEU A 101 13.94 18.42 6.92
CA LEU A 101 15.36 18.72 7.06
C LEU A 101 15.92 18.14 8.36
N HIS A 102 17.18 17.68 8.33
CA HIS A 102 17.87 17.33 9.58
C HIS A 102 18.19 18.58 10.41
N SER A 103 18.49 18.41 11.70
CA SER A 103 18.64 19.53 12.65
C SER A 103 19.75 20.55 12.31
N GLY A 104 20.67 20.23 11.41
CA GLY A 104 21.70 21.17 10.95
C GLY A 104 21.22 22.18 9.91
N HIS A 105 20.08 21.92 9.25
CA HIS A 105 19.49 22.80 8.24
C HIS A 105 18.08 23.26 8.59
N ALA A 106 17.42 22.62 9.56
CA ALA A 106 16.13 23.08 10.07
C ALA A 106 16.32 24.32 10.95
N GLN A 107 15.66 25.43 10.61
CA GLN A 107 15.61 26.62 11.45
C GLN A 107 14.74 26.36 12.68
N ILE A 108 15.26 26.64 13.87
CA ILE A 108 14.59 26.42 15.15
C ILE A 108 14.45 27.78 15.83
N ARG A 109 13.32 28.46 15.55
CA ARG A 109 12.88 29.75 16.14
C ARG A 109 13.94 30.84 16.31
#